data_AF-A0A3C1YAS2-F1
#
_entry.id   AF-A0A3C1YAS2-F1
#
_cell.length_a   1.000
_cell.length_b   1.000
_cell.length_c   1.000
_cell.angle_alpha   90.00
_cell.angle_beta   90.00
_cell.angle_gamma   90.00
#
_symmetry.space_group_name_H-M   'P 1'
#
loop_
_entity.id
_entity.type
_entity.pdbx_description
1 polymer ?
#
loop_
_entity_poly.entity_id
_entity_poly.type
_entity_poly.pdbx_seq_one_letter_code
_entity_poly.pdbx_strand_id
1 'polypeptide(L)'
;NDDPLWLMAAAEAATVAGDQSGYRRLRQLARTLAERDAPVFWNSYIGLFQGIPTYLAAKNAGLPAWMEPTDIFECMALADNVARTIAATSLQALDSFYGLAANGYLPVTPDSLRRNINTRMWLPNLGRYSGLLYGSPAYPVQLLSSDNAAMALAILGGVASDAMTETAVRRTPVADTGIGHCTPEWNDTLPAAPPSGLLRQALWTAVCARSGNEAAYSSAVAALLYRRLHLLTADSRPTDGSADRAVTSLILRGLLGMRFIAGGIEFAPFVPENLPGEKVVEGLRYRRSTLTIRISGTGNAISTFTIDGTPAEPFLPADMEGNHTVTITLAGASALRGVANITESAGNAMPPPPRVSWNNERTAAILPSGGNGDSRYLVYLNGTLAEEIYRDSYTLYDAPETTTALFAPVNSDNATGFAGAPYTYIPTGQRITIPAAAVGRTGTRIVSDKTAAARLVEQNRYRNRNMTFEVEAPRAGTYLLDVRYINGLGIVNRQRRAVLRRLEVNSQPAGTLVFPQLSAAWWDKNLGEQWQELAARTNSLPVRLESGSNTVTIRYHQPSPVYLDPAHNTVLIESINLTFLHS
;
A
#
# COMPACT_ATOMS: atom_id res chain seq x y z
N ASN A 1 -5.72 6.07 1.26
CA ASN A 1 -6.75 5.54 0.36
C ASN A 1 -7.25 4.26 0.99
N ASP A 2 -8.49 4.20 1.48
CA ASP A 2 -8.98 3.02 2.21
C ASP A 2 -9.95 2.17 1.36
N ASP A 3 -10.24 2.62 0.13
CA ASP A 3 -11.16 1.94 -0.79
C ASP A 3 -10.71 0.51 -1.12
N PRO A 4 -9.40 0.22 -1.34
CA PRO A 4 -8.93 -1.15 -1.53
C PRO A 4 -9.22 -2.08 -0.36
N LEU A 5 -8.89 -1.64 0.86
CA LEU A 5 -9.09 -2.43 2.07
C LEU A 5 -10.57 -2.64 2.37
N TRP A 6 -11.38 -1.60 2.15
CA TRP A 6 -12.83 -1.69 2.28
C TRP A 6 -13.42 -2.68 1.27
N LEU A 7 -13.01 -2.60 0.00
CA LEU A 7 -13.52 -3.49 -1.05
C LEU A 7 -13.12 -4.95 -0.81
N MET A 8 -11.89 -5.19 -0.34
CA MET A 8 -11.43 -6.51 0.10
C MET A 8 -12.33 -7.07 1.21
N ALA A 9 -12.58 -6.29 2.27
CA ALA A 9 -13.44 -6.70 3.37
C ALA A 9 -14.90 -6.93 2.92
N ALA A 10 -15.42 -6.10 2.02
CA ALA A 10 -16.75 -6.24 1.46
C ALA A 10 -16.90 -7.50 0.59
N ALA A 11 -15.87 -7.84 -0.19
CA ALA A 11 -15.84 -9.06 -0.99
C ALA A 11 -15.81 -10.32 -0.11
N GLU A 12 -15.05 -10.29 0.99
CA GLU A 12 -15.06 -11.36 2.00
C GLU A 12 -16.46 -11.51 2.63
N ALA A 13 -17.06 -10.41 3.06
CA ALA A 13 -18.41 -10.43 3.64
C ALA A 13 -19.47 -10.96 2.65
N ALA A 14 -19.38 -10.59 1.37
CA ALA A 14 -20.26 -11.12 0.33
C ALA A 14 -20.08 -12.63 0.11
N THR A 15 -18.84 -13.11 0.19
CA THR A 15 -18.50 -14.55 0.08
C THR A 15 -19.11 -15.35 1.23
N VAL A 16 -19.00 -14.84 2.46
CA VAL A 16 -19.61 -15.47 3.65
C VAL A 16 -21.14 -15.44 3.56
N ALA A 17 -21.72 -14.30 3.20
CA ALA A 17 -23.17 -14.10 3.20
C ALA A 17 -23.90 -14.97 2.17
N GLY A 18 -23.31 -15.21 0.98
CA GLY A 18 -23.97 -15.99 -0.07
C GLY A 18 -25.24 -15.35 -0.65
N ASP A 19 -25.45 -14.03 -0.44
CA ASP A 19 -26.57 -13.29 -0.99
C ASP A 19 -26.23 -12.74 -2.38
N GLN A 20 -26.79 -13.37 -3.42
CA GLN A 20 -26.59 -12.95 -4.80
C GLN A 20 -27.06 -11.51 -5.06
N SER A 21 -28.13 -11.06 -4.40
CA SER A 21 -28.70 -9.71 -4.61
C SER A 21 -27.81 -8.62 -4.01
N GLY A 22 -27.28 -8.86 -2.81
CA GLY A 22 -26.24 -8.04 -2.17
C GLY A 22 -24.95 -8.02 -2.99
N TYR A 23 -24.51 -9.18 -3.48
CA TYR A 23 -23.33 -9.27 -4.32
C TYR A 23 -23.45 -8.48 -5.62
N ARG A 24 -24.59 -8.50 -6.32
CA ARG A 24 -24.79 -7.68 -7.54
C ARG A 24 -24.60 -6.19 -7.30
N ARG A 25 -24.98 -5.68 -6.13
CA ARG A 25 -24.75 -4.28 -5.72
C ARG A 25 -23.27 -4.01 -5.48
N LEU A 26 -22.58 -4.89 -4.74
CA LEU A 26 -21.15 -4.79 -4.52
C LEU A 26 -20.36 -4.85 -5.84
N ARG A 27 -20.74 -5.75 -6.75
CA ARG A 27 -20.15 -5.91 -8.08
C ARG A 27 -20.22 -4.63 -8.90
N GLN A 28 -21.37 -3.95 -8.89
CA GLN A 28 -21.53 -2.66 -9.58
C GLN A 28 -20.62 -1.59 -8.96
N LEU A 29 -20.57 -1.50 -7.64
CA LEU A 29 -19.71 -0.55 -6.94
C LEU A 29 -18.23 -0.81 -7.23
N ALA A 30 -17.80 -2.08 -7.19
CA ALA A 30 -16.44 -2.49 -7.50
C ALA A 30 -16.00 -2.06 -8.91
N ARG A 31 -16.90 -2.20 -9.90
CA ARG A 31 -16.66 -1.72 -11.26
C ARG A 31 -16.49 -0.20 -11.31
N THR A 32 -17.38 0.55 -10.64
CA THR A 32 -17.27 2.01 -10.56
C THR A 32 -15.98 2.45 -9.88
N LEU A 33 -15.55 1.76 -8.82
CA LEU A 33 -14.26 2.02 -8.18
C LEU A 33 -13.09 1.74 -9.12
N ALA A 34 -13.11 0.63 -9.85
CA ALA A 34 -12.05 0.29 -10.81
C ALA A 34 -11.92 1.33 -11.93
N GLU A 35 -13.05 1.75 -12.52
CA GLU A 35 -13.11 2.78 -13.58
C GLU A 35 -12.59 4.16 -13.09
N ARG A 36 -12.77 4.47 -11.81
CA ARG A 36 -12.36 5.74 -11.21
C ARG A 36 -10.90 5.71 -10.73
N ASP A 37 -10.49 4.62 -10.11
CA ASP A 37 -9.18 4.52 -9.46
C ASP A 37 -8.06 4.25 -10.46
N ALA A 38 -8.28 3.39 -11.45
CA ALA A 38 -7.21 3.00 -12.37
C ALA A 38 -6.57 4.20 -13.10
N PRO A 39 -7.32 5.16 -13.66
CA PRO A 39 -6.71 6.34 -14.30
C PRO A 39 -5.92 7.25 -13.36
N VAL A 40 -6.13 7.15 -12.05
CA VAL A 40 -5.50 8.02 -11.05
C VAL A 40 -4.30 7.33 -10.42
N PHE A 41 -4.48 6.10 -9.96
CA PHE A 41 -3.50 5.41 -9.10
C PHE A 41 -2.63 4.40 -9.87
N TRP A 42 -3.00 3.98 -11.07
CA TRP A 42 -2.22 2.97 -11.78
C TRP A 42 -0.93 3.56 -12.37
N ASN A 43 0.22 3.08 -11.89
CA ASN A 43 1.50 3.33 -12.54
C ASN A 43 1.80 2.16 -13.49
N SER A 44 1.55 2.38 -14.78
CA SER A 44 1.74 1.36 -15.83
C SER A 44 3.20 0.96 -16.05
N TYR A 45 4.15 1.83 -15.69
CA TYR A 45 5.58 1.58 -15.83
C TYR A 45 6.11 0.61 -14.76
N ILE A 46 5.64 0.77 -13.52
CA ILE A 46 5.99 -0.14 -12.40
C ILE A 46 5.06 -1.35 -12.35
N GLY A 47 3.83 -1.22 -12.85
CA GLY A 47 2.81 -2.26 -12.81
C GLY A 47 2.18 -2.43 -11.43
N LEU A 48 2.11 -1.35 -10.64
CA LEU A 48 1.53 -1.29 -9.31
C LEU A 48 0.67 -0.03 -9.15
N PHE A 49 -0.23 -0.06 -8.17
CA PHE A 49 -1.00 1.09 -7.76
C PHE A 49 -0.21 1.97 -6.80
N GLN A 50 -0.22 3.27 -7.08
CA GLN A 50 0.22 4.36 -6.23
C GLN A 50 -0.80 4.64 -5.14
N GLY A 51 -0.34 5.30 -4.09
CA GLY A 51 -1.08 5.62 -2.89
C GLY A 51 -0.71 4.72 -1.71
N ILE A 52 -1.08 5.22 -0.54
CA ILE A 52 -0.93 4.54 0.73
C ILE A 52 -2.26 4.54 1.50
N PRO A 53 -2.51 3.55 2.37
CA PRO A 53 -3.69 3.54 3.23
C PRO A 53 -3.60 4.66 4.26
N THR A 54 -4.75 5.11 4.77
CA THR A 54 -4.82 6.29 5.65
C THR A 54 -3.98 6.12 6.91
N TYR A 55 -3.77 4.88 7.39
CA TYR A 55 -2.98 4.63 8.58
C TYR A 55 -1.47 4.81 8.38
N LEU A 56 -0.95 4.53 7.19
CA LEU A 56 0.43 4.85 6.85
C LEU A 56 0.60 6.35 6.56
N ALA A 57 -0.48 7.04 6.18
CA ALA A 57 -0.49 8.48 5.96
C ALA A 57 -0.70 9.32 7.23
N ALA A 58 -0.88 8.69 8.40
CA ALA A 58 -1.08 9.42 9.65
C ALA A 58 0.19 10.21 10.00
N LYS A 59 0.03 11.42 10.58
CA LYS A 59 1.17 12.31 10.90
C LYS A 59 2.25 11.66 11.79
N ASN A 60 1.88 10.67 12.58
CA ASN A 60 2.76 9.92 13.49
C ASN A 60 3.13 8.53 12.95
N ALA A 61 2.79 8.19 11.71
CA ALA A 61 3.08 6.88 11.13
C ALA A 61 4.57 6.63 10.87
N GLY A 62 5.39 7.68 10.86
CA GLY A 62 6.85 7.56 10.68
C GLY A 62 7.36 7.75 9.25
N LEU A 63 6.53 8.30 8.35
CA LEU A 63 7.01 8.72 7.03
C LEU A 63 8.04 9.86 7.16
N PRO A 64 9.07 9.90 6.30
CA PRO A 64 10.05 10.99 6.27
C PRO A 64 9.41 12.36 6.16
N ALA A 65 9.94 13.33 6.92
CA ALA A 65 9.46 14.71 6.89
C ALA A 65 9.63 15.41 5.53
N TRP A 66 10.51 14.90 4.66
CA TRP A 66 10.69 15.41 3.31
C TRP A 66 9.59 14.97 2.34
N MET A 67 8.82 13.92 2.66
CA MET A 67 7.74 13.44 1.79
C MET A 67 6.55 14.39 1.86
N GLU A 68 6.34 15.11 0.77
CA GLU A 68 5.19 15.98 0.58
C GLU A 68 3.98 15.17 0.10
N PRO A 69 2.77 15.77 0.03
CA PRO A 69 1.58 15.04 -0.43
C PRO A 69 1.74 14.36 -1.80
N THR A 70 2.55 14.93 -2.70
CA THR A 70 2.89 14.29 -3.98
C THR A 70 3.75 13.05 -3.77
N ASP A 71 4.84 13.13 -3.00
CA ASP A 71 5.71 11.98 -2.72
C ASP A 71 4.93 10.84 -2.03
N ILE A 72 4.08 11.20 -1.06
CA ILE A 72 3.20 10.27 -0.36
C ILE A 72 2.22 9.59 -1.32
N PHE A 73 1.65 10.35 -2.27
CA PHE A 73 0.78 9.80 -3.30
C PHE A 73 1.55 8.84 -4.23
N GLU A 74 2.77 9.18 -4.63
CA GLU A 74 3.56 8.38 -5.58
C GLU A 74 4.08 7.06 -5.00
N CYS A 75 4.14 6.95 -3.68
CA CYS A 75 4.45 5.70 -2.99
C CYS A 75 3.49 4.57 -3.41
N MET A 76 3.95 3.33 -3.33
CA MET A 76 3.14 2.14 -3.63
C MET A 76 3.14 1.22 -2.41
N ALA A 77 2.07 1.27 -1.62
CA ALA A 77 1.96 0.48 -0.40
C ALA A 77 1.62 -0.98 -0.69
N LEU A 78 2.18 -1.89 0.12
CA LEU A 78 1.86 -3.32 0.06
C LEU A 78 0.37 -3.54 0.33
N ALA A 79 -0.16 -2.85 1.36
CA ALA A 79 -1.55 -2.95 1.78
C ALA A 79 -2.54 -2.68 0.63
N ASP A 80 -2.35 -1.58 -0.11
CA ASP A 80 -3.22 -1.19 -1.22
C ASP A 80 -3.19 -2.23 -2.35
N ASN A 81 -2.00 -2.64 -2.78
CA ASN A 81 -1.83 -3.56 -3.90
C ASN A 81 -2.31 -4.98 -3.57
N VAL A 82 -2.03 -5.46 -2.35
CA VAL A 82 -2.52 -6.75 -1.85
C VAL A 82 -4.04 -6.74 -1.74
N ALA A 83 -4.62 -5.71 -1.12
CA ALA A 83 -6.07 -5.63 -0.96
C ALA A 83 -6.81 -5.60 -2.30
N ARG A 84 -6.28 -4.86 -3.29
CA ARG A 84 -6.82 -4.87 -4.67
C ARG A 84 -6.75 -6.25 -5.31
N THR A 85 -5.65 -6.98 -5.12
CA THR A 85 -5.48 -8.34 -5.64
C THR A 85 -6.49 -9.30 -5.02
N ILE A 86 -6.61 -9.30 -3.68
CA ILE A 86 -7.54 -10.17 -2.95
C ILE A 86 -8.99 -9.85 -3.36
N ALA A 87 -9.36 -8.57 -3.36
CA ALA A 87 -10.70 -8.15 -3.76
C ALA A 87 -11.05 -8.62 -5.18
N ALA A 88 -10.17 -8.38 -6.15
CA ALA A 88 -10.41 -8.76 -7.53
C ALA A 88 -10.53 -10.28 -7.71
N THR A 89 -9.68 -11.07 -7.05
CA THR A 89 -9.76 -12.53 -7.06
C THR A 89 -11.08 -13.03 -6.47
N SER A 90 -11.48 -12.51 -5.29
CA SER A 90 -12.74 -12.90 -4.65
C SER A 90 -13.96 -12.50 -5.48
N LEU A 91 -13.94 -11.31 -6.09
CA LEU A 91 -15.03 -10.86 -6.96
C LEU A 91 -15.14 -11.72 -8.23
N GLN A 92 -14.02 -12.12 -8.85
CA GLN A 92 -14.02 -13.04 -10.00
C GLN A 92 -14.52 -14.44 -9.65
N ALA A 93 -14.17 -14.95 -8.45
CA ALA A 93 -14.68 -16.21 -7.97
C ALA A 93 -16.20 -16.17 -7.74
N LEU A 94 -16.72 -15.05 -7.19
CA LEU A 94 -18.16 -14.84 -7.02
C LEU A 94 -18.88 -14.67 -8.36
N ASP A 95 -18.30 -13.96 -9.33
CA ASP A 95 -18.85 -13.85 -10.69
C ASP A 95 -19.04 -15.25 -11.29
N SER A 96 -17.99 -16.07 -11.21
CA SER A 96 -18.00 -17.44 -11.72
C SER A 96 -19.04 -18.30 -11.01
N PHE A 97 -19.09 -18.23 -9.67
CA PHE A 97 -20.03 -18.99 -8.85
C PHE A 97 -21.49 -18.66 -9.16
N TYR A 98 -21.82 -17.39 -9.39
CA TYR A 98 -23.18 -16.96 -9.73
C TYR A 98 -23.48 -16.97 -11.23
N GLY A 99 -22.58 -17.47 -12.08
CA GLY A 99 -22.74 -17.50 -13.53
C GLY A 99 -22.86 -16.13 -14.18
N LEU A 100 -22.21 -15.11 -13.60
CA LEU A 100 -22.18 -13.76 -14.15
C LEU A 100 -21.03 -13.59 -15.15
N ALA A 101 -21.20 -12.69 -16.11
CA ALA A 101 -20.15 -12.36 -17.07
C ALA A 101 -18.90 -11.81 -16.36
N ALA A 102 -17.72 -12.17 -16.88
CA ALA A 102 -16.46 -11.67 -16.36
C ALA A 102 -16.38 -10.13 -16.45
N ASN A 103 -15.92 -9.50 -15.38
CA ASN A 103 -15.68 -8.06 -15.28
C ASN A 103 -14.20 -7.76 -15.06
N GLY A 104 -13.73 -6.63 -15.58
CA GLY A 104 -12.44 -6.05 -15.22
C GLY A 104 -12.54 -5.25 -13.93
N TYR A 105 -11.95 -5.75 -12.84
CA TYR A 105 -11.82 -5.03 -11.56
C TYR A 105 -10.48 -4.31 -11.39
N LEU A 106 -9.55 -4.56 -12.31
CA LEU A 106 -8.18 -4.06 -12.34
C LEU A 106 -7.80 -3.79 -13.80
N PRO A 107 -6.82 -2.90 -14.07
CA PRO A 107 -6.29 -2.67 -15.42
C PRO A 107 -5.48 -3.87 -15.96
N VAL A 108 -5.16 -4.83 -15.09
CA VAL A 108 -4.45 -6.09 -15.39
C VAL A 108 -5.15 -7.26 -14.70
N THR A 109 -4.82 -8.50 -15.04
CA THR A 109 -5.37 -9.65 -14.30
C THR A 109 -4.88 -9.66 -12.83
N PRO A 110 -5.66 -10.22 -11.89
CA PRO A 110 -5.21 -10.36 -10.50
C PRO A 110 -3.87 -11.12 -10.38
N ASP A 111 -3.65 -12.14 -11.21
CA ASP A 111 -2.38 -12.86 -11.28
C ASP A 111 -1.21 -12.00 -11.77
N SER A 112 -1.45 -11.09 -12.72
CA SER A 112 -0.42 -10.16 -13.17
C SER A 112 -0.04 -9.19 -12.04
N LEU A 113 -1.04 -8.64 -11.33
CA LEU A 113 -0.78 -7.77 -10.19
C LEU A 113 -0.04 -8.51 -9.06
N ARG A 114 -0.47 -9.74 -8.74
CA ARG A 114 0.20 -10.63 -7.78
C ARG A 114 1.67 -10.84 -8.13
N ARG A 115 1.98 -11.14 -9.39
CA ARG A 115 3.37 -11.29 -9.86
C ARG A 115 4.17 -10.00 -9.68
N ASN A 116 3.61 -8.85 -10.05
CA ASN A 116 4.28 -7.56 -9.87
C ASN A 116 4.56 -7.27 -8.39
N ILE A 117 3.61 -7.54 -7.48
CA ILE A 117 3.81 -7.40 -6.03
C ILE A 117 4.98 -8.28 -5.59
N ASN A 118 4.97 -9.57 -5.94
CA ASN A 118 5.99 -10.51 -5.50
C ASN A 118 7.38 -10.17 -6.05
N THR A 119 7.45 -9.73 -7.31
CA THR A 119 8.72 -9.35 -7.95
C THR A 119 9.29 -8.04 -7.40
N ARG A 120 8.43 -7.05 -7.12
CA ARG A 120 8.88 -5.69 -6.76
C ARG A 120 8.95 -5.46 -5.26
N MET A 121 8.20 -6.19 -4.44
CA MET A 121 8.07 -5.90 -3.02
C MET A 121 8.62 -7.00 -2.12
N TRP A 122 8.91 -8.20 -2.62
CA TRP A 122 9.57 -9.23 -1.81
C TRP A 122 11.04 -8.86 -1.55
N LEU A 123 11.51 -9.07 -0.31
CA LEU A 123 12.89 -8.89 0.13
C LEU A 123 13.50 -10.27 0.37
N PRO A 124 14.14 -10.92 -0.63
CA PRO A 124 14.55 -12.32 -0.53
C PRO A 124 15.56 -12.60 0.59
N ASN A 125 16.50 -11.67 0.80
CA ASN A 125 17.51 -11.75 1.85
C ASN A 125 16.88 -11.71 3.25
N LEU A 126 15.82 -10.93 3.44
CA LEU A 126 15.09 -10.84 4.71
C LEU A 126 13.97 -11.89 4.83
N GLY A 127 13.54 -12.48 3.72
CA GLY A 127 12.44 -13.44 3.64
C GLY A 127 11.10 -12.85 4.06
N ARG A 128 10.83 -11.58 3.72
CA ARG A 128 9.59 -10.86 4.04
C ARG A 128 9.28 -9.81 2.97
N TYR A 129 8.11 -9.18 3.02
CA TYR A 129 7.78 -8.10 2.10
C TYR A 129 8.29 -6.74 2.59
N SER A 130 8.71 -5.89 1.67
CA SER A 130 8.75 -4.45 1.87
C SER A 130 7.33 -3.92 2.10
N GLY A 131 7.16 -3.02 3.08
CA GLY A 131 5.87 -2.39 3.32
C GLY A 131 5.48 -1.35 2.26
N LEU A 132 6.48 -0.78 1.56
CA LEU A 132 6.32 0.40 0.72
C LEU A 132 7.42 0.47 -0.35
N LEU A 133 7.03 0.78 -1.59
CA LEU A 133 7.97 1.34 -2.57
C LEU A 133 7.85 2.87 -2.55
N TYR A 134 8.98 3.58 -2.49
CA TYR A 134 9.01 5.04 -2.33
C TYR A 134 10.21 5.67 -3.05
N GLY A 135 10.31 7.01 -3.02
CA GLY A 135 11.35 7.76 -3.70
C GLY A 135 10.86 8.20 -5.08
N SER A 136 11.57 7.82 -6.15
CA SER A 136 11.16 8.18 -7.51
C SER A 136 10.02 7.28 -8.01
N PRO A 137 8.96 7.81 -8.64
CA PRO A 137 7.87 7.01 -9.21
C PRO A 137 8.31 6.15 -10.42
N ALA A 138 9.42 6.53 -11.07
CA ALA A 138 10.02 5.75 -12.16
C ALA A 138 11.01 4.71 -11.65
N TYR A 139 11.71 5.05 -10.57
CA TYR A 139 12.77 4.24 -9.99
C TYR A 139 12.60 4.11 -8.48
N PRO A 140 11.50 3.49 -8.02
CA PRO A 140 11.23 3.46 -6.59
C PRO A 140 12.18 2.46 -5.92
N VAL A 141 12.52 2.73 -4.66
CA VAL A 141 13.30 1.82 -3.82
C VAL A 141 12.38 1.08 -2.87
N GLN A 142 12.78 -0.15 -2.52
CA GLN A 142 12.09 -0.93 -1.48
C GLN A 142 12.43 -0.38 -0.10
N LEU A 143 11.42 -0.16 0.73
CA LEU A 143 11.63 0.02 2.16
C LEU A 143 12.06 -1.32 2.79
N LEU A 144 13.21 -1.35 3.48
CA LEU A 144 13.71 -2.57 4.15
C LEU A 144 13.01 -2.88 5.49
N SER A 145 11.86 -2.24 5.71
CA SER A 145 10.89 -2.52 6.76
C SER A 145 9.58 -3.05 6.16
N SER A 146 9.00 -4.04 6.82
CA SER A 146 7.71 -4.64 6.48
C SER A 146 6.56 -3.92 7.18
N ASP A 147 5.42 -3.78 6.49
CA ASP A 147 4.11 -3.60 7.15
C ASP A 147 3.56 -4.99 7.49
N ASN A 148 3.53 -5.32 8.79
CA ASN A 148 3.20 -6.69 9.22
C ASN A 148 1.72 -7.04 9.03
N ALA A 149 0.82 -6.05 9.06
CA ALA A 149 -0.59 -6.30 8.78
C ALA A 149 -0.81 -6.58 7.29
N ALA A 150 -0.19 -5.77 6.42
CA ALA A 150 -0.25 -5.96 4.98
C ALA A 150 0.42 -7.27 4.54
N MET A 151 1.56 -7.63 5.14
CA MET A 151 2.21 -8.92 4.90
C MET A 151 1.30 -10.09 5.32
N ALA A 152 0.63 -9.98 6.47
CA ALA A 152 -0.30 -11.02 6.90
C ALA A 152 -1.48 -11.17 5.93
N LEU A 153 -2.03 -10.06 5.43
CA LEU A 153 -3.04 -10.09 4.37
C LEU A 153 -2.51 -10.71 3.07
N ALA A 154 -1.26 -10.44 2.69
CA ALA A 154 -0.65 -11.01 1.48
C ALA A 154 -0.58 -12.54 1.56
N ILE A 155 -0.24 -13.07 2.74
CA ILE A 155 -0.20 -14.52 2.99
C ILE A 155 -1.63 -15.10 3.02
N LEU A 156 -2.51 -14.55 3.86
CA LEU A 156 -3.88 -15.04 4.02
C LEU A 156 -4.70 -14.95 2.72
N GLY A 157 -4.44 -13.93 1.91
CA GLY A 157 -5.05 -13.71 0.60
C GLY A 157 -4.45 -14.51 -0.55
N GLY A 158 -3.40 -15.30 -0.32
CA GLY A 158 -2.75 -16.11 -1.36
C GLY A 158 -1.94 -15.31 -2.38
N VAL A 159 -1.54 -14.07 -2.06
CA VAL A 159 -0.59 -13.29 -2.86
C VAL A 159 0.82 -13.89 -2.71
N ALA A 160 1.20 -14.19 -1.48
CA ALA A 160 2.44 -14.91 -1.17
C ALA A 160 2.31 -16.40 -1.53
N SER A 161 3.40 -16.99 -2.04
CA SER A 161 3.51 -18.45 -2.18
C SER A 161 3.73 -19.14 -0.83
N ASP A 162 3.62 -20.46 -0.80
CA ASP A 162 3.89 -21.25 0.41
C ASP A 162 5.35 -21.09 0.87
N ALA A 163 6.31 -21.08 -0.05
CA ALA A 163 7.72 -20.84 0.27
C ALA A 163 7.96 -19.42 0.85
N MET A 164 7.26 -18.41 0.31
CA MET A 164 7.31 -17.05 0.88
C MET A 164 6.66 -17.02 2.27
N THR A 165 5.58 -17.77 2.48
CA THR A 165 4.89 -17.88 3.77
C THR A 165 5.80 -18.52 4.82
N GLU A 166 6.43 -19.65 4.49
CA GLU A 166 7.35 -20.35 5.37
C GLU A 166 8.52 -19.43 5.79
N THR A 167 9.14 -18.75 4.81
CA THR A 167 10.25 -17.85 5.09
C THR A 167 9.84 -16.62 5.90
N ALA A 168 8.67 -16.04 5.62
CA ALA A 168 8.13 -14.91 6.39
C ALA A 168 7.89 -15.28 7.85
N VAL A 169 7.23 -16.42 8.11
CA VAL A 169 6.98 -16.90 9.48
C VAL A 169 8.28 -17.24 10.20
N ARG A 170 9.24 -17.86 9.50
CA ARG A 170 10.51 -18.25 10.09
C ARG A 170 11.43 -17.07 10.39
N ARG A 171 11.44 -16.03 9.55
CA ARG A 171 12.45 -14.96 9.60
C ARG A 171 11.96 -13.67 10.23
N THR A 172 10.67 -13.38 10.20
CA THR A 172 10.14 -12.13 10.79
C THR A 172 10.33 -12.14 12.30
N PRO A 173 11.08 -11.18 12.87
CA PRO A 173 11.18 -11.02 14.32
C PRO A 173 9.81 -10.76 14.94
N VAL A 174 9.48 -11.49 15.99
CA VAL A 174 8.24 -11.35 16.76
C VAL A 174 8.60 -11.26 18.23
N ALA A 175 8.15 -10.21 18.93
CA ALA A 175 8.35 -10.14 20.38
C ALA A 175 7.56 -11.25 21.08
N ASP A 176 7.98 -11.60 22.30
CA ASP A 176 7.21 -12.47 23.20
C ASP A 176 5.75 -12.00 23.40
N THR A 177 5.53 -10.68 23.36
CA THR A 177 4.23 -10.01 23.45
C THR A 177 3.50 -9.87 22.11
N GLY A 178 4.05 -10.41 21.03
CA GLY A 178 3.41 -10.49 19.72
C GLY A 178 4.05 -9.63 18.63
N ILE A 179 3.41 -9.61 17.46
CA ILE A 179 3.94 -8.96 16.26
C ILE A 179 3.91 -7.42 16.40
N GLY A 180 5.01 -6.78 15.98
CA GLY A 180 5.16 -5.33 15.86
C GLY A 180 4.28 -4.72 14.77
N HIS A 181 4.21 -3.39 14.69
CA HIS A 181 3.51 -2.69 13.62
C HIS A 181 4.25 -2.90 12.30
N CYS A 182 5.52 -2.57 12.33
CA CYS A 182 6.44 -2.76 11.22
C CYS A 182 7.65 -3.58 11.68
N THR A 183 8.45 -4.08 10.75
CA THR A 183 9.72 -4.72 11.12
C THR A 183 10.83 -4.45 10.11
N PRO A 184 11.88 -3.70 10.49
CA PRO A 184 12.06 -3.00 11.77
C PRO A 184 11.03 -1.86 11.97
N GLU A 185 10.85 -1.37 13.19
CA GLU A 185 9.85 -0.32 13.47
C GLU A 185 10.26 1.02 12.85
N TRP A 186 9.30 1.78 12.31
CA TRP A 186 9.60 3.04 11.60
C TRP A 186 9.97 4.17 12.56
N ASN A 187 9.40 4.14 13.76
CA ASN A 187 9.68 5.07 14.84
C ASN A 187 9.33 4.38 16.19
N ASP A 188 9.70 5.02 17.30
CA ASP A 188 9.46 4.47 18.65
C ASP A 188 8.01 4.66 19.14
N THR A 189 7.14 5.30 18.35
CA THR A 189 5.77 5.64 18.75
C THR A 189 4.73 4.79 18.02
N LEU A 190 3.97 3.99 18.77
CA LEU A 190 2.88 3.21 18.18
C LEU A 190 1.80 4.15 17.61
N PRO A 191 1.45 4.08 16.31
CA PRO A 191 0.40 4.91 15.76
C PRO A 191 -0.96 4.55 16.39
N ALA A 192 -1.74 5.56 16.76
CA ALA A 192 -3.11 5.40 17.27
C ALA A 192 -4.11 4.91 16.21
N ALA A 193 -3.74 4.95 14.92
CA ALA A 193 -4.59 4.57 13.80
C ALA A 193 -4.63 3.03 13.60
N PRO A 194 -5.77 2.47 13.12
CA PRO A 194 -5.86 1.05 12.77
C PRO A 194 -4.84 0.68 11.67
N PRO A 195 -4.44 -0.60 11.49
CA PRO A 195 -4.95 -1.77 12.19
C PRO A 195 -4.48 -1.79 13.64
N SER A 196 -5.45 -2.01 14.54
CA SER A 196 -5.18 -2.10 15.98
C SER A 196 -4.18 -3.21 16.27
N GLY A 197 -3.43 -3.10 17.37
CA GLY A 197 -2.48 -4.14 17.78
C GLY A 197 -3.12 -5.52 17.93
N LEU A 198 -4.40 -5.58 18.30
CA LEU A 198 -5.17 -6.83 18.36
C LEU A 198 -5.54 -7.39 16.99
N LEU A 199 -6.02 -6.56 16.05
CA LEU A 199 -6.33 -7.01 14.70
C LEU A 199 -5.08 -7.57 14.01
N ARG A 200 -3.96 -6.85 14.14
CA ARG A 200 -2.68 -7.31 13.58
C ARG A 200 -2.21 -8.62 14.19
N GLN A 201 -2.34 -8.75 15.52
CA GLN A 201 -2.01 -10.00 16.19
C GLN A 201 -2.91 -11.14 15.71
N ALA A 202 -4.21 -10.94 15.58
CA ALA A 202 -5.13 -11.95 15.07
C ALA A 202 -4.81 -12.38 13.63
N LEU A 203 -4.46 -11.42 12.75
CA LEU A 203 -4.00 -11.71 11.39
C LEU A 203 -2.73 -12.55 11.41
N TRP A 204 -1.74 -12.19 12.23
CA TRP A 204 -0.49 -12.94 12.35
C TRP A 204 -0.70 -14.33 12.94
N THR A 205 -1.57 -14.48 13.93
CA THR A 205 -1.97 -15.79 14.47
C THR A 205 -2.57 -16.68 13.38
N ALA A 206 -3.43 -16.15 12.51
CA ALA A 206 -3.97 -16.91 11.37
C ALA A 206 -2.90 -17.26 10.33
N VAL A 207 -1.91 -16.40 10.11
CA VAL A 207 -0.74 -16.68 9.25
C VAL A 207 0.08 -17.85 9.81
N CYS A 208 0.39 -17.83 11.10
CA CYS A 208 1.13 -18.92 11.74
C CYS A 208 0.35 -20.24 11.68
N ALA A 209 -0.98 -20.19 11.81
CA ALA A 209 -1.81 -21.37 11.64
C ALA A 209 -1.71 -21.91 10.20
N ARG A 210 -1.86 -21.02 9.20
CA ARG A 210 -1.78 -21.38 7.77
C ARG A 210 -0.42 -21.96 7.38
N SER A 211 0.68 -21.53 8.00
CA SER A 211 2.02 -22.02 7.67
C SER A 211 2.30 -23.42 8.23
N GLY A 212 1.47 -23.93 9.13
CA GLY A 212 1.71 -25.21 9.83
C GLY A 212 2.91 -25.18 10.79
N ASN A 213 3.43 -24.00 11.13
CA ASN A 213 4.56 -23.85 12.04
C ASN A 213 4.09 -23.79 13.50
N GLU A 214 4.12 -24.92 14.19
CA GLU A 214 3.67 -25.09 15.59
C GLU A 214 4.34 -24.10 16.55
N ALA A 215 5.65 -23.91 16.46
CA ALA A 215 6.39 -23.00 17.33
C ALA A 215 5.90 -21.55 17.17
N ALA A 216 5.74 -21.10 15.93
CA ALA A 216 5.23 -19.76 15.63
C ALA A 216 3.75 -19.61 16.01
N TYR A 217 2.94 -20.64 15.77
CA TYR A 217 1.51 -20.60 16.05
C TYR A 217 1.22 -20.58 17.54
N SER A 218 1.85 -21.47 18.31
CA SER A 218 1.74 -21.52 19.77
C SER A 218 2.12 -20.16 20.40
N SER A 219 3.22 -19.54 19.94
CA SER A 219 3.64 -18.21 20.39
C SER A 219 2.62 -17.13 20.02
N ALA A 220 2.14 -17.12 18.77
CA ALA A 220 1.17 -16.13 18.31
C ALA A 220 -0.19 -16.22 19.02
N VAL A 221 -0.64 -17.44 19.38
CA VAL A 221 -1.84 -17.67 20.19
C VAL A 221 -1.64 -17.13 21.61
N ALA A 222 -0.51 -17.44 22.25
CA ALA A 222 -0.20 -16.94 23.59
C ALA A 222 -0.17 -15.40 23.62
N ALA A 223 0.51 -14.77 22.67
CA ALA A 223 0.57 -13.31 22.55
C ALA A 223 -0.80 -12.66 22.35
N LEU A 224 -1.68 -13.26 21.53
CA LEU A 224 -3.04 -12.76 21.32
C LEU A 224 -3.88 -12.81 22.60
N LEU A 225 -3.86 -13.95 23.29
CA LEU A 225 -4.61 -14.14 24.55
C LEU A 225 -4.05 -13.24 25.65
N TYR A 226 -2.74 -13.10 25.75
CA TYR A 226 -2.07 -12.18 26.68
C TYR A 226 -2.54 -10.74 26.45
N ARG A 227 -2.48 -10.24 25.20
CA ARG A 227 -2.95 -8.88 24.87
C ARG A 227 -4.44 -8.70 25.19
N ARG A 228 -5.27 -9.71 24.93
CA ARG A 228 -6.70 -9.66 25.26
C ARG A 228 -6.92 -9.57 26.77
N LEU A 229 -6.23 -10.39 27.55
CA LEU A 229 -6.31 -10.41 29.01
C LEU A 229 -5.85 -9.08 29.59
N HIS A 230 -4.73 -8.54 29.10
CA HIS A 230 -4.22 -7.25 29.54
C HIS A 230 -5.25 -6.12 29.37
N LEU A 231 -5.95 -6.06 28.22
CA LEU A 231 -7.01 -5.08 27.98
C LEU A 231 -8.24 -5.28 28.88
N LEU A 232 -8.55 -6.52 29.26
CA LEU A 232 -9.61 -6.81 30.22
C LEU A 232 -9.25 -6.36 31.64
N THR A 233 -7.98 -6.47 32.03
CA THR A 233 -7.49 -6.10 33.36
C THR A 233 -7.15 -4.62 33.51
N ALA A 234 -6.79 -3.93 32.43
CA ALA A 234 -6.36 -2.52 32.44
C ALA A 234 -7.54 -1.51 32.39
N ASP A 235 -8.77 -1.95 32.63
CA ASP A 235 -10.04 -1.21 32.47
C ASP A 235 -10.20 -0.48 31.10
N SER A 236 -9.39 -0.89 30.12
CA SER A 236 -9.23 -0.27 28.81
C SER A 236 -9.94 -1.13 27.77
N ARG A 237 -11.27 -1.29 27.93
CA ARG A 237 -12.08 -2.07 26.99
C ARG A 237 -12.38 -1.23 25.73
N PRO A 238 -11.97 -1.67 24.52
CA PRO A 238 -12.46 -1.06 23.30
C PRO A 238 -13.99 -1.21 23.24
N THR A 239 -14.71 -0.10 23.16
CA THR A 239 -16.18 -0.08 23.13
C THR A 239 -16.77 -0.50 21.79
N ASP A 240 -15.93 -0.65 20.76
CA ASP A 240 -16.30 -1.01 19.39
C ASP A 240 -16.36 -2.53 19.12
N GLY A 241 -16.12 -3.35 20.15
CA GLY A 241 -16.11 -4.82 20.05
C GLY A 241 -14.90 -5.39 19.28
N SER A 242 -13.90 -4.58 18.94
CA SER A 242 -12.71 -5.02 18.18
C SER A 242 -11.91 -6.11 18.89
N ALA A 243 -11.88 -6.09 20.23
CA ALA A 243 -11.20 -7.11 21.02
C ALA A 243 -11.87 -8.48 20.98
N ASP A 244 -13.21 -8.52 20.97
CA ASP A 244 -13.94 -9.79 20.86
C ASP A 244 -13.77 -10.39 19.46
N ARG A 245 -13.82 -9.56 18.42
CA ARG A 245 -13.58 -9.98 17.03
C ARG A 245 -12.21 -10.62 16.81
N ALA A 246 -11.18 -10.16 17.53
CA ALA A 246 -9.84 -10.74 17.45
C ALA A 246 -9.79 -12.18 18.00
N VAL A 247 -10.47 -12.44 19.13
CA VAL A 247 -10.59 -13.79 19.70
C VAL A 247 -11.48 -14.67 18.82
N THR A 248 -12.59 -14.14 18.31
CA THR A 248 -13.42 -14.86 17.33
C THR A 248 -12.61 -15.25 16.09
N SER A 249 -11.70 -14.39 15.63
CA SER A 249 -10.82 -14.69 14.50
C SER A 249 -9.83 -15.82 14.83
N LEU A 250 -9.29 -15.89 16.05
CA LEU A 250 -8.51 -17.05 16.49
C LEU A 250 -9.31 -18.35 16.38
N ILE A 251 -10.56 -18.34 16.83
CA ILE A 251 -11.42 -19.53 16.78
C ILE A 251 -11.68 -19.91 15.31
N LEU A 252 -12.23 -18.99 14.51
CA LEU A 252 -12.67 -19.29 13.15
C LEU A 252 -11.50 -19.55 12.19
N ARG A 253 -10.45 -18.72 12.23
CA ARG A 253 -9.34 -18.76 11.25
C ARG A 253 -8.10 -19.49 11.74
N GLY A 254 -7.92 -19.59 13.06
CA GLY A 254 -6.84 -20.36 13.67
C GLY A 254 -7.30 -21.80 13.94
N LEU A 255 -8.09 -21.99 14.99
CA LEU A 255 -8.45 -23.31 15.50
C LEU A 255 -9.24 -24.15 14.49
N LEU A 256 -10.32 -23.57 13.95
CA LEU A 256 -11.15 -24.24 12.95
C LEU A 256 -10.53 -24.17 11.54
N GLY A 257 -9.60 -23.24 11.30
CA GLY A 257 -8.96 -23.03 10.01
C GLY A 257 -9.94 -22.78 8.86
N MET A 258 -11.07 -22.10 9.13
CA MET A 258 -12.13 -21.90 8.15
C MET A 258 -11.69 -20.93 7.06
N ARG A 259 -11.72 -21.40 5.81
CA ARG A 259 -11.58 -20.57 4.61
C ARG A 259 -12.91 -20.50 3.88
N PHE A 260 -13.52 -19.33 3.89
CA PHE A 260 -14.73 -19.08 3.13
C PHE A 260 -14.39 -18.89 1.66
N ILE A 261 -15.04 -19.67 0.81
CA ILE A 261 -15.01 -19.54 -0.64
C ILE A 261 -16.44 -19.41 -1.15
N ALA A 262 -16.63 -19.03 -2.41
CA ALA A 262 -17.97 -18.82 -2.95
C ALA A 262 -18.87 -20.07 -2.79
N GLY A 263 -18.29 -21.25 -3.01
CA GLY A 263 -18.96 -22.55 -2.93
C GLY A 263 -19.10 -23.16 -1.54
N GLY A 264 -18.58 -22.56 -0.46
CA GLY A 264 -18.69 -23.17 0.87
C GLY A 264 -17.60 -22.74 1.84
N ILE A 265 -17.29 -23.63 2.79
CA ILE A 265 -16.24 -23.48 3.79
C ILE A 265 -15.26 -24.63 3.65
N GLU A 266 -13.99 -24.34 3.46
CA GLU A 266 -12.92 -25.33 3.62
C GLU A 266 -12.36 -25.28 5.04
N PHE A 267 -11.99 -26.43 5.58
CA PHE A 267 -11.43 -26.57 6.92
C PHE A 267 -9.96 -26.98 6.84
N ALA A 268 -9.09 -26.16 7.44
CA ALA A 268 -7.68 -26.46 7.69
C ALA A 268 -7.37 -26.30 9.19
N PRO A 269 -8.01 -27.10 10.06
CA PRO A 269 -7.98 -26.92 11.50
C PRO A 269 -6.56 -27.05 12.05
N PHE A 270 -6.24 -26.23 13.05
CA PHE A 270 -4.96 -26.31 13.74
C PHE A 270 -5.17 -25.99 15.21
N VAL A 271 -5.05 -27.00 16.07
CA VAL A 271 -5.06 -26.81 17.52
C VAL A 271 -3.63 -26.92 18.05
N PRO A 272 -3.06 -25.85 18.65
CA PRO A 272 -1.70 -25.91 19.15
C PRO A 272 -1.62 -26.82 20.39
N GLU A 273 -0.45 -27.41 20.63
CA GLU A 273 -0.22 -28.36 21.72
C GLU A 273 -0.52 -27.75 23.10
N ASN A 274 -0.33 -26.44 23.24
CA ASN A 274 -0.58 -25.71 24.48
C ASN A 274 -2.07 -25.42 24.76
N LEU A 275 -2.99 -25.82 23.86
CA LEU A 275 -4.43 -25.74 24.06
C LEU A 275 -5.09 -27.13 23.95
N PRO A 276 -4.74 -28.10 24.81
CA PRO A 276 -5.29 -29.46 24.75
C PRO A 276 -6.79 -29.51 25.06
N GLY A 277 -7.40 -30.67 24.84
CA GLY A 277 -8.82 -30.94 25.12
C GLY A 277 -9.75 -30.71 23.93
N GLU A 278 -11.01 -31.09 24.08
CA GLU A 278 -12.04 -30.93 23.05
C GLU A 278 -12.44 -29.45 22.91
N LYS A 279 -12.65 -29.00 21.68
CA LYS A 279 -13.16 -27.67 21.34
C LYS A 279 -14.54 -27.82 20.72
N VAL A 280 -15.51 -27.08 21.23
CA VAL A 280 -16.89 -27.13 20.75
C VAL A 280 -17.34 -25.71 20.42
N VAL A 281 -17.80 -25.50 19.19
CA VAL A 281 -18.46 -24.28 18.74
C VAL A 281 -19.90 -24.62 18.39
N GLU A 282 -20.84 -24.06 19.12
CA GLU A 282 -22.27 -24.34 18.94
C GLU A 282 -23.00 -23.11 18.39
N GLY A 283 -24.04 -23.34 17.59
CA GLY A 283 -24.90 -22.26 17.09
C GLY A 283 -24.23 -21.36 16.06
N LEU A 284 -23.14 -21.79 15.42
CA LEU A 284 -22.47 -21.01 14.39
C LEU A 284 -23.35 -20.95 13.14
N ARG A 285 -23.96 -19.79 12.89
CA ARG A 285 -24.77 -19.59 11.69
C ARG A 285 -23.89 -19.39 10.47
N TYR A 286 -24.14 -20.16 9.42
CA TYR A 286 -23.55 -19.98 8.12
C TYR A 286 -24.63 -20.11 7.06
N ARG A 287 -24.97 -19.00 6.39
CA ARG A 287 -26.05 -18.94 5.41
C ARG A 287 -27.35 -19.54 5.98
N ARG A 288 -27.84 -20.65 5.40
CA ARG A 288 -29.08 -21.34 5.80
C ARG A 288 -28.86 -22.47 6.79
N SER A 289 -27.62 -22.69 7.24
CA SER A 289 -27.29 -23.70 8.23
C SER A 289 -26.89 -23.12 9.58
N THR A 290 -27.08 -23.93 10.61
CA THR A 290 -26.55 -23.72 11.95
C THR A 290 -25.63 -24.90 12.28
N LEU A 291 -24.38 -24.59 12.59
CA LEU A 291 -23.32 -25.58 12.75
C LEU A 291 -22.98 -25.76 14.22
N THR A 292 -22.82 -27.03 14.61
CA THR A 292 -22.08 -27.46 15.78
C THR A 292 -20.77 -28.07 15.31
N ILE A 293 -19.63 -27.49 15.67
CA ILE A 293 -18.31 -27.96 15.24
C ILE A 293 -17.57 -28.48 16.46
N ARG A 294 -17.11 -29.73 16.39
CA ARG A 294 -16.33 -30.40 17.43
C ARG A 294 -14.94 -30.74 16.91
N ILE A 295 -13.90 -30.34 17.65
CA ILE A 295 -12.51 -30.71 17.35
C ILE A 295 -11.91 -31.43 18.55
N SER A 296 -11.33 -32.61 18.30
CA SER A 296 -10.55 -33.36 19.28
C SER A 296 -9.12 -33.57 18.79
N GLY A 297 -8.16 -33.59 19.72
CA GLY A 297 -6.72 -33.71 19.43
C GLY A 297 -6.01 -32.37 19.25
N THR A 298 -4.72 -32.45 18.89
CA THR A 298 -3.81 -31.31 18.62
C THR A 298 -3.11 -31.50 17.28
N GLY A 299 -2.41 -30.47 16.80
CA GLY A 299 -1.78 -30.44 15.49
C GLY A 299 -2.69 -29.93 14.38
N ASN A 300 -2.27 -30.09 13.13
CA ASN A 300 -2.98 -29.64 11.93
C ASN A 300 -3.29 -30.78 10.93
N ALA A 301 -2.89 -32.01 11.26
CA ALA A 301 -3.20 -33.19 10.44
C ALA A 301 -4.59 -33.74 10.82
N ILE A 302 -5.50 -33.83 9.87
CA ILE A 302 -6.84 -34.39 10.07
C ILE A 302 -6.75 -35.93 9.99
N SER A 303 -7.18 -36.60 11.06
CA SER A 303 -7.36 -38.06 11.11
C SER A 303 -8.75 -38.46 10.61
N THR A 304 -9.81 -37.80 11.09
CA THR A 304 -11.18 -38.02 10.62
C THR A 304 -11.93 -36.71 10.49
N PHE A 305 -12.74 -36.58 9.45
CA PHE A 305 -13.68 -35.48 9.26
C PHE A 305 -15.06 -36.05 8.90
N THR A 306 -16.09 -35.68 9.66
CA THR A 306 -17.46 -36.13 9.41
C THR A 306 -18.45 -34.97 9.46
N ILE A 307 -19.50 -35.09 8.64
CA ILE A 307 -20.69 -34.25 8.68
C ILE A 307 -21.85 -35.15 9.04
N ASP A 308 -22.54 -34.85 10.14
CA ASP A 308 -23.65 -35.63 10.68
C ASP A 308 -23.31 -37.13 10.86
N GLY A 309 -22.07 -37.41 11.28
CA GLY A 309 -21.54 -38.75 11.49
C GLY A 309 -21.06 -39.47 10.23
N THR A 310 -21.29 -38.91 9.04
CA THR A 310 -20.85 -39.49 7.77
C THR A 310 -19.48 -38.96 7.37
N PRO A 311 -18.51 -39.81 6.99
CA PRO A 311 -17.21 -39.36 6.47
C PRO A 311 -17.37 -38.40 5.28
N ALA A 312 -16.60 -37.31 5.30
CA ALA A 312 -16.60 -36.31 4.25
C ALA A 312 -15.20 -35.73 4.07
N GLU A 313 -14.96 -35.11 2.92
CA GLU A 313 -13.81 -34.21 2.76
C GLU A 313 -13.92 -33.03 3.74
N PRO A 314 -12.80 -32.38 4.15
CA PRO A 314 -12.78 -31.19 5.01
C PRO A 314 -13.42 -29.93 4.40
N PHE A 315 -14.66 -30.04 3.94
CA PHE A 315 -15.40 -29.03 3.19
C PHE A 315 -16.88 -29.09 3.54
N LEU A 316 -17.47 -27.92 3.83
CA LEU A 316 -18.90 -27.74 4.02
C LEU A 316 -19.49 -26.99 2.82
N PRO A 317 -20.35 -27.63 2.01
CA PRO A 317 -21.03 -26.99 0.88
C PRO A 317 -21.88 -25.78 1.25
N ALA A 318 -21.91 -24.81 0.33
CA ALA A 318 -22.63 -23.54 0.41
C ALA A 318 -24.16 -23.66 0.54
N ASP A 319 -24.72 -24.76 0.04
CA ASP A 319 -26.16 -24.97 -0.13
C ASP A 319 -26.81 -25.73 1.01
N MET A 320 -26.02 -26.25 1.96
CA MET A 320 -26.50 -26.94 3.16
C MET A 320 -27.49 -26.08 3.98
N GLU A 321 -28.49 -26.75 4.56
CA GLU A 321 -29.62 -26.11 5.26
C GLU A 321 -29.95 -26.84 6.56
N GLY A 322 -30.34 -26.09 7.58
CA GLY A 322 -30.74 -26.65 8.87
C GLY A 322 -29.55 -26.89 9.80
N ASN A 323 -29.71 -27.80 10.75
CA ASN A 323 -28.73 -28.04 11.81
C ASN A 323 -27.79 -29.16 11.41
N HIS A 324 -26.48 -28.91 11.46
CA HIS A 324 -25.45 -29.89 11.13
C HIS A 324 -24.36 -29.97 12.20
N THR A 325 -23.82 -31.17 12.38
CA THR A 325 -22.67 -31.40 13.25
C THR A 325 -21.45 -31.77 12.43
N VAL A 326 -20.40 -30.94 12.50
CA VAL A 326 -19.08 -31.24 11.93
C VAL A 326 -18.18 -31.78 13.04
N THR A 327 -17.63 -32.97 12.86
CA THR A 327 -16.69 -33.56 13.83
C THR A 327 -15.33 -33.76 13.18
N ILE A 328 -14.30 -33.25 13.84
CA ILE A 328 -12.91 -33.26 13.39
C ILE A 328 -12.05 -33.94 14.46
N THR A 329 -11.31 -34.96 14.08
CA THR A 329 -10.29 -35.59 14.94
C THR A 329 -8.93 -35.32 14.31
N LEU A 330 -8.02 -34.74 15.08
CA LEU A 330 -6.65 -34.46 14.66
C LEU A 330 -5.74 -35.63 15.01
N ALA A 331 -4.76 -35.91 14.16
CA ALA A 331 -3.83 -37.03 14.28
C ALA A 331 -2.73 -36.82 15.35
N GLY A 332 -2.69 -35.65 15.98
CA GLY A 332 -1.62 -35.25 16.90
C GLY A 332 -0.67 -34.25 16.27
N ALA A 333 0.14 -33.62 17.12
CA ALA A 333 1.12 -32.62 16.69
C ALA A 333 2.27 -33.25 15.90
N SER A 334 2.76 -32.51 14.91
CA SER A 334 3.95 -32.89 14.14
C SER A 334 5.18 -32.95 15.04
N ALA A 335 6.02 -33.98 14.84
CA ALA A 335 7.33 -34.05 15.51
C ALA A 335 8.24 -32.87 15.14
N LEU A 336 8.05 -32.28 13.96
CA LEU A 336 8.74 -31.06 13.52
C LEU A 336 7.88 -29.85 13.86
N ARG A 337 8.23 -29.15 14.94
CA ARG A 337 7.49 -27.97 15.41
C ARG A 337 7.72 -26.71 14.57
N GLY A 338 8.69 -26.72 13.65
CA GLY A 338 9.12 -25.54 12.92
C GLY A 338 10.00 -24.59 13.76
N VAL A 339 10.44 -23.49 13.14
CA VAL A 339 11.30 -22.47 13.76
C VAL A 339 10.60 -21.12 13.67
N ALA A 340 10.59 -20.38 14.77
CA ALA A 340 10.06 -19.02 14.86
C ALA A 340 11.17 -18.08 15.35
N ASN A 341 11.25 -16.87 14.78
CA ASN A 341 12.19 -15.84 15.21
C ASN A 341 11.57 -15.02 16.36
N ILE A 342 11.53 -15.61 17.56
CA ILE A 342 10.99 -14.97 18.76
C ILE A 342 12.11 -14.18 19.43
N THR A 343 11.86 -12.90 19.71
CA THR A 343 12.80 -11.96 20.33
C THR A 343 12.26 -11.40 21.63
N GLU A 344 13.13 -10.92 22.52
CA GLU A 344 12.71 -10.30 23.80
C GLU A 344 12.01 -8.95 23.60
N SER A 345 12.31 -8.23 22.53
CA SER A 345 11.67 -6.95 22.18
C SER A 345 11.26 -6.93 20.71
N ALA A 346 10.35 -6.01 20.36
CA ALA A 346 9.82 -5.83 19.02
C ALA A 346 10.82 -5.16 18.07
N GLY A 347 12.00 -5.76 17.88
CA GLY A 347 13.02 -5.31 16.94
C GLY A 347 13.58 -3.91 17.19
N ASN A 348 14.55 -3.52 16.36
CA ASN A 348 15.24 -2.24 16.52
C ASN A 348 14.55 -1.17 15.67
N ALA A 349 14.53 0.07 16.17
CA ALA A 349 14.03 1.19 15.39
C ALA A 349 14.93 1.45 14.18
N MET A 350 14.32 1.79 13.05
CA MET A 350 15.05 2.26 11.88
C MET A 350 15.76 3.59 12.17
N PRO A 351 16.99 3.80 11.69
CA PRO A 351 17.62 5.12 11.75
C PRO A 351 16.82 6.17 10.96
N PRO A 352 16.77 7.44 11.42
CA PRO A 352 16.04 8.50 10.72
C PRO A 352 16.71 8.83 9.37
N PRO A 353 15.92 9.21 8.34
CA PRO A 353 16.46 9.52 7.01
C PRO A 353 17.46 10.67 7.05
N PRO A 354 18.60 10.62 6.33
CA PRO A 354 19.57 11.71 6.31
C PRO A 354 19.03 12.94 5.58
N ARG A 355 19.59 14.10 5.91
CA ARG A 355 19.46 15.30 5.07
C ARG A 355 20.59 15.30 4.06
N VAL A 356 20.26 15.51 2.79
CA VAL A 356 21.25 15.51 1.71
C VAL A 356 21.26 16.89 1.07
N SER A 357 22.41 17.54 1.06
CA SER A 357 22.62 18.82 0.39
C SER A 357 23.59 18.66 -0.77
N TRP A 358 23.22 19.14 -1.95
CA TRP A 358 24.05 19.06 -3.14
C TRP A 358 24.81 20.39 -3.32
N ASN A 359 26.14 20.34 -3.21
CA ASN A 359 27.02 21.49 -3.35
C ASN A 359 27.17 21.94 -4.81
N ASN A 360 26.96 21.01 -5.73
CA ASN A 360 26.86 21.21 -7.17
C ASN A 360 25.99 20.07 -7.75
N GLU A 361 25.88 19.98 -9.07
CA GLU A 361 25.03 18.96 -9.73
C GLU A 361 25.42 17.50 -9.46
N ARG A 362 26.62 17.23 -8.91
CA ARG A 362 27.14 15.86 -8.73
C ARG A 362 27.71 15.59 -7.34
N THR A 363 28.04 16.60 -6.54
CA THR A 363 28.63 16.42 -5.21
C THR A 363 27.60 16.67 -4.12
N ALA A 364 27.32 15.65 -3.32
CA ALA A 364 26.44 15.69 -2.17
C ALA A 364 27.22 15.64 -0.84
N ALA A 365 26.75 16.39 0.14
CA ALA A 365 27.02 16.18 1.55
C ALA A 365 25.80 15.51 2.20
N ILE A 366 26.05 14.47 2.99
CA ILE A 366 25.05 13.61 3.63
C ILE A 366 25.13 13.86 5.13
N LEU A 367 24.17 14.60 5.64
CA LEU A 367 24.09 15.00 7.03
C LEU A 367 23.25 13.97 7.81
N PRO A 368 23.82 13.28 8.80
CA PRO A 368 23.06 12.39 9.68
C PRO A 368 21.95 13.15 10.41
N SER A 369 20.79 12.52 10.55
CA SER A 369 19.65 13.09 11.29
C SER A 369 19.66 12.74 12.79
N GLY A 370 20.67 11.99 13.28
CA GLY A 370 20.87 11.60 14.68
C GLY A 370 22.36 11.49 15.03
N GLY A 371 22.72 11.76 16.30
CA GLY A 371 24.10 11.99 16.74
C GLY A 371 25.07 10.80 16.58
N ASN A 372 26.37 11.12 16.48
CA ASN A 372 27.60 10.29 16.49
C ASN A 372 27.55 8.82 16.03
N GLY A 373 26.63 8.46 15.13
CA GLY A 373 26.65 7.17 14.45
C GLY A 373 27.69 7.15 13.33
N ASP A 374 28.26 5.98 13.06
CA ASP A 374 29.10 5.77 11.87
C ASP A 374 28.33 6.20 10.62
N SER A 375 28.99 6.97 9.75
CA SER A 375 28.41 7.50 8.51
C SER A 375 28.22 6.38 7.48
N ARG A 376 27.27 5.47 7.72
CA ARG A 376 27.02 4.27 6.91
C ARG A 376 25.72 4.42 6.12
N TYR A 377 25.82 4.36 4.79
CA TYR A 377 24.68 4.53 3.89
C TYR A 377 24.67 3.52 2.75
N LEU A 378 23.48 3.03 2.40
CA LEU A 378 23.21 2.37 1.13
C LEU A 378 22.88 3.43 0.08
N VAL A 379 23.61 3.41 -1.03
CA VAL A 379 23.41 4.32 -2.16
C VAL A 379 22.57 3.59 -3.21
N TYR A 380 21.43 4.17 -3.55
CA TYR A 380 20.59 3.68 -4.64
C TYR A 380 20.69 4.64 -5.83
N LEU A 381 21.02 4.10 -7.00
CA LEU A 381 21.00 4.80 -8.27
C LEU A 381 19.92 4.17 -9.15
N ASN A 382 18.97 4.99 -9.63
CA ASN A 382 17.81 4.52 -10.41
C ASN A 382 17.12 3.31 -9.78
N GLY A 383 16.90 3.38 -8.46
CA GLY A 383 16.16 2.37 -7.69
C GLY A 383 16.97 1.11 -7.38
N THR A 384 18.19 0.99 -7.90
CA THR A 384 19.06 -0.18 -7.71
C THR A 384 20.15 0.13 -6.69
N LEU A 385 20.43 -0.80 -5.79
CA LEU A 385 21.56 -0.69 -4.85
C LEU A 385 22.87 -0.64 -5.64
N ALA A 386 23.57 0.49 -5.58
CA ALA A 386 24.81 0.72 -6.32
C ALA A 386 26.05 0.41 -5.46
N GLU A 387 26.10 0.97 -4.25
CA GLU A 387 27.21 0.78 -3.33
C GLU A 387 26.77 1.02 -1.88
N GLU A 388 27.61 0.56 -0.95
CA GLU A 388 27.55 0.90 0.46
C GLU A 388 28.73 1.81 0.80
N ILE A 389 28.47 2.91 1.49
CA ILE A 389 29.49 3.94 1.80
C ILE A 389 29.61 4.16 3.30
N TYR A 390 30.83 4.46 3.74
CA TYR A 390 31.19 4.76 5.13
C TYR A 390 31.69 6.21 5.29
N ARG A 391 31.01 7.14 4.63
CA ARG A 391 31.38 8.56 4.52
C ARG A 391 30.12 9.43 4.42
N ASP A 392 30.26 10.70 4.77
CA ASP A 392 29.22 11.74 4.77
C ASP A 392 29.18 12.54 3.45
N SER A 393 29.80 12.02 2.40
CA SER A 393 29.86 12.70 1.10
C SER A 393 29.78 11.70 -0.05
N TYR A 394 29.21 12.17 -1.16
CA TYR A 394 29.04 11.39 -2.37
C TYR A 394 29.32 12.23 -3.61
N THR A 395 30.01 11.65 -4.59
CA THR A 395 30.16 12.25 -5.91
C THR A 395 29.55 11.31 -6.94
N LEU A 396 28.44 11.75 -7.54
CA LEU A 396 27.84 11.06 -8.67
C LEU A 396 28.79 11.12 -9.86
N TYR A 397 28.95 10.00 -10.55
CA TYR A 397 29.71 9.95 -11.79
C TYR A 397 29.05 10.83 -12.87
N ASP A 398 29.78 11.08 -13.96
CA ASP A 398 29.24 11.81 -15.09
C ASP A 398 28.23 10.96 -15.86
N ALA A 399 27.01 10.88 -15.34
CA ALA A 399 25.99 10.00 -15.89
C ALA A 399 25.53 10.49 -17.27
N PRO A 400 25.55 9.64 -18.30
CA PRO A 400 25.11 10.05 -19.65
C PRO A 400 23.58 10.26 -19.74
N GLU A 401 22.85 9.67 -18.79
CA GLU A 401 21.39 9.67 -18.73
C GLU A 401 20.91 10.19 -17.37
N THR A 402 19.64 10.61 -17.32
CA THR A 402 19.00 11.05 -16.08
C THR A 402 19.11 9.97 -15.02
N THR A 403 19.63 10.36 -13.86
CA THR A 403 19.92 9.43 -12.77
C THR A 403 19.36 9.95 -11.46
N THR A 404 18.55 9.13 -10.78
CA THR A 404 18.05 9.41 -9.43
C THR A 404 18.99 8.79 -8.40
N ALA A 405 19.49 9.59 -7.46
CA ALA A 405 20.29 9.16 -6.32
C ALA A 405 19.50 9.27 -5.01
N LEU A 406 19.60 8.23 -4.17
CA LEU A 406 18.97 8.11 -2.85
C LEU A 406 19.98 7.52 -1.86
N PHE A 407 19.97 7.98 -0.62
CA PHE A 407 20.90 7.56 0.44
C PHE A 407 20.11 7.06 1.65
N ALA A 408 20.16 5.76 1.93
CA ALA A 408 19.48 5.14 3.06
C ALA A 408 20.46 4.86 4.21
N PRO A 409 20.19 5.34 5.43
CA PRO A 409 21.09 5.18 6.56
C PRO A 409 21.01 3.75 7.12
N VAL A 410 22.13 3.24 7.62
CA VAL A 410 22.22 1.93 8.28
C VAL A 410 22.77 2.12 9.69
N ASN A 411 22.08 1.59 10.70
CA ASN A 411 22.55 1.67 12.09
C ASN A 411 23.50 0.51 12.44
N SER A 412 24.04 0.53 13.67
CA SER A 412 24.96 -0.49 14.19
C SER A 412 24.36 -1.91 14.20
N ASP A 413 23.04 -2.01 14.26
CA ASP A 413 22.31 -3.28 14.28
C ASP A 413 21.91 -3.78 12.89
N ASN A 414 22.46 -3.15 11.83
CA ASN A 414 22.15 -3.41 10.42
C ASN A 414 20.69 -3.14 10.02
N ALA A 415 19.93 -2.37 10.81
CA ALA A 415 18.63 -1.86 10.37
C ALA A 415 18.85 -0.69 9.40
N THR A 416 18.21 -0.77 8.23
CA THR A 416 18.24 0.30 7.22
C THR A 416 16.98 1.16 7.37
N GLY A 417 17.15 2.47 7.41
CA GLY A 417 16.06 3.42 7.48
C GLY A 417 15.53 3.88 6.13
N PHE A 418 14.59 4.81 6.15
CA PHE A 418 14.18 5.53 4.95
C PHE A 418 15.36 6.31 4.36
N ALA A 419 15.42 6.39 3.03
CA ALA A 419 16.35 7.27 2.36
C ALA A 419 16.03 8.75 2.58
N GLY A 420 17.05 9.59 2.43
CA GLY A 420 16.86 11.04 2.25
C GLY A 420 16.07 11.36 0.98
N ALA A 421 15.68 12.62 0.80
CA ALA A 421 14.92 13.04 -0.38
C ALA A 421 15.65 12.68 -1.70
N PRO A 422 14.94 12.19 -2.73
CA PRO A 422 15.55 11.82 -3.99
C PRO A 422 16.17 13.03 -4.68
N TYR A 423 17.38 12.86 -5.21
CA TYR A 423 18.00 13.82 -6.10
C TYR A 423 18.01 13.28 -7.52
N THR A 424 17.46 14.04 -8.48
CA THR A 424 17.48 13.66 -9.89
C THR A 424 18.52 14.50 -10.63
N TYR A 425 19.65 13.88 -10.96
CA TYR A 425 20.63 14.45 -11.87
C TYR A 425 20.11 14.37 -13.31
N ILE A 426 20.16 15.50 -14.02
CA ILE A 426 19.61 15.62 -15.37
C ILE A 426 20.69 16.24 -16.26
N PRO A 427 21.36 15.42 -17.09
CA PRO A 427 22.35 15.91 -18.04
C PRO A 427 21.77 16.96 -18.99
N THR A 428 22.65 17.80 -19.54
CA THR A 428 22.28 18.79 -20.55
C THR A 428 21.56 18.14 -21.72
N GLY A 429 20.44 18.73 -22.15
CA GLY A 429 19.62 18.23 -23.26
C GLY A 429 18.64 17.11 -22.88
N GLN A 430 18.59 16.67 -21.62
CA GLN A 430 17.65 15.64 -21.15
C GLN A 430 16.31 16.23 -20.64
N ARG A 431 16.19 17.55 -20.53
CA ARG A 431 14.98 18.23 -20.08
C ARG A 431 14.42 19.17 -21.13
N ILE A 432 13.12 19.05 -21.35
CA ILE A 432 12.30 20.00 -22.10
C ILE A 432 11.45 20.76 -21.07
N THR A 433 11.58 22.08 -21.04
CA THR A 433 10.76 22.96 -20.19
C THR A 433 9.88 23.84 -21.06
N ILE A 434 8.57 23.72 -20.91
CA ILE A 434 7.59 24.48 -21.66
C ILE A 434 6.95 25.48 -20.69
N PRO A 435 7.19 26.79 -20.84
CA PRO A 435 6.47 27.80 -20.10
C PRO A 435 4.97 27.68 -20.40
N ALA A 436 4.13 27.60 -19.37
CA ALA A 436 2.68 27.45 -19.57
C ALA A 436 2.11 28.59 -20.41
N ALA A 437 2.66 29.79 -20.26
CA ALA A 437 2.30 30.98 -21.02
C ALA A 437 2.47 30.83 -22.55
N ALA A 438 3.30 29.89 -23.02
CA ALA A 438 3.46 29.62 -24.45
C ALA A 438 2.33 28.75 -25.03
N VAL A 439 1.60 28.03 -24.17
CA VAL A 439 0.67 26.95 -24.59
C VAL A 439 -0.75 27.12 -24.05
N GLY A 440 -1.04 28.22 -23.34
CA GLY A 440 -2.35 28.50 -22.78
C GLY A 440 -2.66 29.99 -22.67
N ARG A 441 -3.95 30.33 -22.49
CA ARG A 441 -4.34 31.73 -22.26
C ARG A 441 -3.88 32.14 -20.86
N THR A 442 -3.02 33.16 -20.81
CA THR A 442 -2.38 33.65 -19.58
C THR A 442 -3.28 34.58 -18.78
N GLY A 443 -2.84 34.88 -17.55
CA GLY A 443 -3.48 35.85 -16.68
C GLY A 443 -4.55 35.24 -15.78
N THR A 444 -4.57 35.68 -14.54
CA THR A 444 -5.55 35.27 -13.52
C THR A 444 -5.96 36.46 -12.67
N ARG A 445 -7.18 36.41 -12.12
CA ARG A 445 -7.64 37.39 -11.10
C ARG A 445 -7.26 36.98 -9.69
N ILE A 446 -6.69 35.77 -9.53
CA ILE A 446 -6.35 35.18 -8.23
C ILE A 446 -5.01 35.76 -7.71
N VAL A 447 -4.09 36.11 -8.62
CA VAL A 447 -2.80 36.76 -8.31
C VAL A 447 -2.92 38.25 -8.63
N SER A 448 -2.64 39.10 -7.64
CA SER A 448 -2.76 40.56 -7.74
C SER A 448 -1.64 41.19 -8.58
N ASP A 449 -0.42 40.65 -8.48
CA ASP A 449 0.70 41.07 -9.33
C ASP A 449 0.46 40.65 -10.79
N LYS A 450 0.28 41.64 -11.67
CA LYS A 450 0.01 41.44 -13.10
C LYS A 450 1.17 40.79 -13.83
N THR A 451 2.41 41.07 -13.45
CA THR A 451 3.61 40.50 -14.09
C THR A 451 3.74 39.03 -13.74
N ALA A 452 3.53 38.66 -12.47
CA ALA A 452 3.45 37.27 -12.05
C ALA A 452 2.27 36.55 -12.72
N ALA A 453 1.09 37.16 -12.73
CA ALA A 453 -0.11 36.59 -13.34
C ALA A 453 0.04 36.32 -14.85
N ALA A 454 0.80 37.16 -15.57
CA ALA A 454 1.05 36.97 -17.00
C ALA A 454 1.90 35.72 -17.33
N ARG A 455 2.68 35.21 -16.36
CA ARG A 455 3.47 33.98 -16.50
C ARG A 455 2.66 32.70 -16.23
N LEU A 456 1.47 32.85 -15.66
CA LEU A 456 0.64 31.73 -15.19
C LEU A 456 -0.54 31.48 -16.13
N VAL A 457 -0.91 30.20 -16.26
CA VAL A 457 -2.13 29.77 -16.94
C VAL A 457 -3.12 29.24 -15.91
N GLU A 458 -4.24 29.95 -15.75
CA GLU A 458 -5.34 29.50 -14.91
C GLU A 458 -6.14 28.41 -15.62
N GLN A 459 -6.21 27.22 -15.01
CA GLN A 459 -6.98 26.11 -15.53
C GLN A 459 -8.09 25.70 -14.56
N ASN A 460 -9.34 25.71 -15.04
CA ASN A 460 -10.53 25.24 -14.32
C ASN A 460 -11.62 24.81 -15.32
N ARG A 461 -12.88 24.64 -14.85
CA ARG A 461 -13.99 24.21 -15.72
C ARG A 461 -14.37 25.23 -16.81
N TYR A 462 -13.93 26.48 -16.69
CA TYR A 462 -14.27 27.61 -17.57
C TYR A 462 -13.08 28.16 -18.35
N ARG A 463 -11.88 28.14 -17.78
CA ARG A 463 -10.65 28.69 -18.35
C ARG A 463 -9.66 27.57 -18.63
N ASN A 464 -9.06 27.60 -19.82
CA ASN A 464 -8.06 26.62 -20.29
C ASN A 464 -8.46 25.17 -20.02
N ARG A 465 -9.77 24.85 -20.13
CA ARG A 465 -10.35 23.55 -19.75
C ARG A 465 -9.61 22.39 -20.41
N ASN A 466 -9.20 22.57 -21.65
CA ASN A 466 -8.29 21.71 -22.39
C ASN A 466 -7.09 22.55 -22.80
N MET A 467 -5.88 22.16 -22.41
CA MET A 467 -4.64 22.71 -22.91
C MET A 467 -3.99 21.67 -23.81
N THR A 468 -3.98 21.91 -25.12
CA THR A 468 -3.38 21.02 -26.13
C THR A 468 -2.25 21.77 -26.83
N PHE A 469 -1.09 21.14 -26.90
CA PHE A 469 0.12 21.73 -27.48
C PHE A 469 1.04 20.64 -28.03
N GLU A 470 1.93 21.03 -28.94
CA GLU A 470 2.95 20.15 -29.50
C GLU A 470 4.23 20.20 -28.68
N VAL A 471 4.88 19.04 -28.56
CA VAL A 471 6.17 18.86 -27.92
C VAL A 471 7.12 18.23 -28.93
N GLU A 472 8.19 18.94 -29.26
CA GLU A 472 9.28 18.42 -30.08
C GLU A 472 10.24 17.60 -29.22
N ALA A 473 10.15 16.27 -29.32
CA ALA A 473 11.03 15.35 -28.61
C ALA A 473 12.28 15.07 -29.46
N PRO A 474 13.50 15.36 -28.96
CA PRO A 474 14.74 15.13 -29.72
C PRO A 474 14.98 13.67 -30.10
N ARG A 475 14.37 12.74 -29.36
CA ARG A 475 14.47 11.29 -29.55
C ARG A 475 13.20 10.61 -29.06
N ALA A 476 12.91 9.45 -29.63
CA ALA A 476 11.87 8.58 -29.10
C ALA A 476 12.31 7.99 -27.75
N GLY A 477 11.35 7.75 -26.85
CA GLY A 477 11.61 7.04 -25.60
C GLY A 477 10.63 7.39 -24.49
N THR A 478 11.00 7.02 -23.27
CA THR A 478 10.20 7.29 -22.07
C THR A 478 10.64 8.60 -21.42
N TYR A 479 9.68 9.48 -21.16
CA TYR A 479 9.87 10.75 -20.48
C TYR A 479 9.03 10.78 -19.19
N LEU A 480 9.53 11.42 -18.14
CA LEU A 480 8.72 11.83 -17.00
C LEU A 480 8.14 13.21 -17.26
N LEU A 481 6.82 13.30 -17.27
CA LEU A 481 6.09 14.56 -17.36
C LEU A 481 5.60 14.98 -15.98
N ASP A 482 6.03 16.15 -15.52
CA ASP A 482 5.53 16.84 -14.34
C ASP A 482 5.10 18.27 -14.67
N VAL A 483 4.25 18.84 -13.82
CA VAL A 483 3.79 20.21 -13.95
C VAL A 483 4.17 20.99 -12.70
N ARG A 484 4.83 22.13 -12.90
CA ARG A 484 5.06 23.12 -11.84
C ARG A 484 3.86 24.06 -11.76
N TYR A 485 3.33 24.23 -10.55
CA TYR A 485 2.10 24.97 -10.34
C TYR A 485 2.06 25.71 -9.01
N ILE A 486 1.10 26.63 -8.91
CA ILE A 486 0.69 27.33 -7.69
C ILE A 486 -0.79 27.02 -7.47
N ASN A 487 -1.14 26.60 -6.25
CA ASN A 487 -2.52 26.31 -5.88
C ASN A 487 -2.72 26.39 -4.36
N GLY A 488 -3.01 27.59 -3.83
CA GLY A 488 -3.18 27.82 -2.39
C GLY A 488 -4.43 28.62 -2.05
N LEU A 489 -5.60 28.15 -2.47
CA LEU A 489 -6.89 28.86 -2.30
C LEU A 489 -7.46 28.84 -0.85
N GLY A 490 -6.60 28.97 0.16
CA GLY A 490 -6.95 29.01 1.58
C GLY A 490 -6.85 27.67 2.31
N ILE A 491 -7.69 27.47 3.34
CA ILE A 491 -7.66 26.30 4.25
C ILE A 491 -7.89 24.99 3.47
N VAL A 492 -6.96 24.03 3.59
CA VAL A 492 -7.16 22.66 3.09
C VAL A 492 -8.15 21.96 4.04
N ASN A 493 -9.26 21.51 3.49
CA ASN A 493 -10.27 20.76 4.24
C ASN A 493 -10.69 19.52 3.45
N ARG A 494 -11.66 18.74 3.93
CA ARG A 494 -12.08 17.50 3.25
C ARG A 494 -12.59 17.71 1.81
N GLN A 495 -13.06 18.91 1.47
CA GLN A 495 -13.65 19.27 0.16
C GLN A 495 -12.66 20.01 -0.77
N ARG A 496 -11.47 20.39 -0.26
CA ARG A 496 -10.43 21.13 -0.97
C ARG A 496 -9.07 20.50 -0.66
N ARG A 497 -8.71 19.44 -1.40
CA ARG A 497 -7.50 18.63 -1.13
C ARG A 497 -6.52 18.58 -2.30
N ALA A 498 -7.01 18.27 -3.49
CA ALA A 498 -6.16 18.13 -4.68
C ALA A 498 -6.98 18.41 -5.93
N VAL A 499 -6.38 19.06 -6.91
CA VAL A 499 -6.93 19.25 -8.25
C VAL A 499 -6.45 18.09 -9.12
N LEU A 500 -7.30 17.58 -10.02
CA LEU A 500 -6.95 16.48 -10.94
C LEU A 500 -7.00 16.94 -12.39
N ARG A 501 -6.02 16.55 -13.21
CA ARG A 501 -6.03 16.75 -14.67
C ARG A 501 -5.72 15.45 -15.38
N ARG A 502 -6.48 15.11 -16.42
CA ARG A 502 -6.14 13.99 -17.30
C ARG A 502 -5.02 14.42 -18.24
N LEU A 503 -4.05 13.54 -18.40
CA LEU A 503 -2.99 13.68 -19.37
C LEU A 503 -3.26 12.72 -20.53
N GLU A 504 -3.19 13.24 -21.74
CA GLU A 504 -3.24 12.48 -22.99
C GLU A 504 -1.99 12.83 -23.82
N VAL A 505 -1.38 11.82 -24.43
CA VAL A 505 -0.24 11.95 -25.35
C VAL A 505 -0.60 11.25 -26.64
N ASN A 506 -0.51 11.95 -27.77
CA ASN A 506 -0.89 11.45 -29.09
C ASN A 506 -2.32 10.84 -29.09
N SER A 507 -3.26 11.54 -28.44
CA SER A 507 -4.65 11.14 -28.21
C SER A 507 -4.85 9.85 -27.38
N GLN A 508 -3.80 9.31 -26.78
CA GLN A 508 -3.87 8.16 -25.87
C GLN A 508 -3.85 8.62 -24.41
N PRO A 509 -4.70 8.07 -23.53
CA PRO A 509 -4.64 8.34 -22.10
C PRO A 509 -3.28 7.95 -21.51
N ALA A 510 -2.62 8.89 -20.84
CA ALA A 510 -1.32 8.69 -20.19
C ALA A 510 -1.43 8.60 -18.66
N GLY A 511 -2.47 9.20 -18.06
CA GLY A 511 -2.72 9.13 -16.62
C GLY A 511 -3.43 10.36 -16.07
N THR A 512 -3.35 10.54 -14.75
CA THR A 512 -3.88 11.72 -14.06
C THR A 512 -2.76 12.44 -13.32
N LEU A 513 -2.60 13.73 -13.63
CA LEU A 513 -1.79 14.66 -12.86
C LEU A 513 -2.59 15.10 -11.63
N VAL A 514 -1.98 14.91 -10.46
CA VAL A 514 -2.49 15.25 -9.14
C VAL A 514 -1.79 16.52 -8.67
N PHE A 515 -2.58 17.52 -8.32
CA PHE A 515 -2.12 18.82 -7.87
C PHE A 515 -2.58 19.04 -6.42
N PRO A 516 -1.86 18.51 -5.41
CA PRO A 516 -2.16 18.79 -4.01
C PRO A 516 -2.29 20.29 -3.72
N GLN A 517 -3.23 20.65 -2.85
CA GLN A 517 -3.40 22.04 -2.45
C GLN A 517 -2.29 22.46 -1.47
N LEU A 518 -1.74 23.64 -1.72
CA LEU A 518 -0.74 24.31 -0.90
C LEU A 518 -1.44 25.15 0.18
N SER A 519 -0.89 25.18 1.38
CA SER A 519 -1.37 26.05 2.45
C SER A 519 -0.25 26.33 3.43
N ALA A 520 -0.12 27.60 3.82
CA ALA A 520 0.85 28.06 4.82
C ALA A 520 0.70 27.33 6.17
N ALA A 521 -0.49 26.81 6.49
CA ALA A 521 -0.70 26.04 7.71
C ALA A 521 0.13 24.74 7.79
N TRP A 522 0.56 24.18 6.64
CA TRP A 522 1.36 22.95 6.55
C TRP A 522 2.73 23.12 5.92
N TRP A 523 2.91 24.09 5.02
CA TRP A 523 4.12 24.20 4.20
C TRP A 523 5.18 25.10 4.83
N ASP A 524 4.82 26.35 5.09
CA ASP A 524 5.65 27.29 5.84
C ASP A 524 4.73 28.29 6.53
N LYS A 525 4.65 28.17 7.86
CA LYS A 525 3.81 29.04 8.69
C LYS A 525 4.32 30.49 8.69
N ASN A 526 5.60 30.69 8.35
CA ASN A 526 6.22 32.02 8.34
C ASN A 526 5.87 32.83 7.09
N LEU A 527 5.39 32.18 6.01
CA LEU A 527 4.94 32.86 4.79
C LEU A 527 3.59 33.60 4.95
N GLY A 528 2.86 33.37 6.05
CA GLY A 528 1.59 34.07 6.30
C GLY A 528 0.58 33.91 5.15
N GLU A 529 0.07 35.03 4.61
CA GLU A 529 -0.89 35.05 3.50
C GLU A 529 -0.24 34.97 2.10
N GLN A 530 1.09 34.83 2.00
CA GLN A 530 1.85 34.81 0.74
C GLN A 530 1.80 33.46 0.00
N TRP A 531 0.63 32.82 -0.04
CA TRP A 531 0.46 31.53 -0.70
C TRP A 531 0.78 31.59 -2.20
N GLN A 532 0.76 32.78 -2.83
CA GLN A 532 1.11 32.94 -4.24
C GLN A 532 2.60 32.69 -4.52
N GLU A 533 3.44 32.67 -3.49
CA GLU A 533 4.87 32.35 -3.59
C GLU A 533 5.15 30.85 -3.45
N LEU A 534 4.14 30.07 -3.05
CA LEU A 534 4.22 28.62 -2.92
C LEU A 534 4.07 27.96 -4.30
N ALA A 535 5.16 27.35 -4.78
CA ALA A 535 5.13 26.51 -5.97
C ALA A 535 5.42 25.06 -5.61
N ALA A 536 4.73 24.14 -6.27
CA ALA A 536 4.90 22.70 -6.12
C ALA A 536 4.95 22.01 -7.48
N ARG A 537 5.21 20.70 -7.46
CA ARG A 537 5.14 19.82 -8.62
C ARG A 537 4.06 18.77 -8.42
N THR A 538 3.43 18.41 -9.53
CA THR A 538 2.52 17.25 -9.57
C THR A 538 3.31 15.96 -9.38
N ASN A 539 2.60 14.84 -9.29
CA ASN A 539 3.19 13.56 -9.59
C ASN A 539 3.80 13.57 -11.00
N SER A 540 4.86 12.79 -11.19
CA SER A 540 5.53 12.58 -12.46
C SER A 540 4.95 11.37 -13.16
N LEU A 541 4.39 11.57 -14.36
CA LEU A 541 3.82 10.49 -15.15
C LEU A 541 4.83 10.02 -16.21
N PRO A 542 5.13 8.71 -16.29
CA PRO A 542 5.90 8.16 -17.40
C PRO A 542 5.05 8.19 -18.66
N VAL A 543 5.56 8.86 -19.70
CA VAL A 543 4.92 8.96 -21.02
C VAL A 543 5.88 8.52 -22.11
N ARG A 544 5.35 7.91 -23.17
CA ARG A 544 6.13 7.59 -24.36
C ARG A 544 5.96 8.68 -25.41
N LEU A 545 7.07 9.19 -25.91
CA LEU A 545 7.12 10.14 -27.02
C LEU A 545 7.84 9.50 -28.20
N GLU A 546 7.35 9.79 -29.40
CA GLU A 546 8.06 9.52 -30.65
C GLU A 546 9.09 10.62 -30.90
N SER A 547 10.07 10.38 -31.77
CA SER A 547 10.99 11.45 -32.18
C SER A 547 10.24 12.49 -33.04
N GLY A 548 10.49 13.78 -32.77
CA GLY A 548 9.80 14.90 -33.41
C GLY A 548 8.53 15.31 -32.66
N SER A 549 7.51 15.72 -33.42
CA SER A 549 6.30 16.33 -32.87
C SER A 549 5.39 15.32 -32.17
N ASN A 550 4.98 15.62 -30.94
CA ASN A 550 4.02 14.87 -30.16
C ASN A 550 2.95 15.78 -29.59
N THR A 551 1.69 15.42 -29.74
CA THR A 551 0.57 16.18 -29.19
C THR A 551 0.35 15.81 -27.72
N VAL A 552 0.46 16.78 -26.82
CA VAL A 552 0.17 16.62 -25.39
C VAL A 552 -1.09 17.40 -25.04
N THR A 553 -2.01 16.77 -24.30
CA THR A 553 -3.22 17.41 -23.79
C THR A 553 -3.34 17.26 -22.28
N ILE A 554 -3.43 18.39 -21.57
CA ILE A 554 -3.77 18.46 -20.14
C ILE A 554 -5.21 18.95 -20.01
N ARG A 555 -6.10 18.06 -19.58
CA ARG A 555 -7.55 18.28 -19.53
C ARG A 555 -8.06 18.36 -18.10
N TYR A 556 -8.93 19.34 -17.84
CA TYR A 556 -9.71 19.43 -16.61
C TYR A 556 -10.39 18.09 -16.30
N HIS A 557 -10.17 17.57 -15.09
CA HIS A 557 -10.83 16.38 -14.61
C HIS A 557 -11.51 16.62 -13.27
N GLN A 558 -12.73 16.09 -13.14
CA GLN A 558 -13.47 16.09 -11.90
C GLN A 558 -14.14 14.72 -11.75
N PRO A 559 -13.74 13.90 -10.77
CA PRO A 559 -14.38 12.62 -10.53
C PRO A 559 -15.81 12.82 -9.98
N SER A 560 -16.67 11.85 -10.26
CA SER A 560 -18.04 11.79 -9.74
C SER A 560 -18.15 10.67 -8.68
N PRO A 561 -18.87 10.87 -7.56
CA PRO A 561 -19.51 12.13 -7.17
C PRO A 561 -18.47 13.21 -6.87
N VAL A 562 -18.90 14.47 -6.96
CA VAL A 562 -18.02 15.62 -6.83
C VAL A 562 -17.52 15.75 -5.39
N TYR A 563 -16.32 15.26 -5.11
CA TYR A 563 -15.66 15.42 -3.81
C TYR A 563 -14.86 16.72 -3.68
N LEU A 564 -14.62 17.39 -4.80
CA LEU A 564 -13.89 18.64 -4.91
C LEU A 564 -14.85 19.73 -5.39
N ASP A 565 -15.00 20.80 -4.63
CA ASP A 565 -15.85 21.92 -5.05
C ASP A 565 -15.48 22.38 -6.48
N PRO A 566 -16.40 22.31 -7.46
CA PRO A 566 -16.11 22.68 -8.85
C PRO A 566 -15.59 24.11 -9.02
N ALA A 567 -15.98 25.04 -8.13
CA ALA A 567 -15.50 26.42 -8.13
C ALA A 567 -14.04 26.53 -7.64
N HIS A 568 -13.59 25.56 -6.84
CA HIS A 568 -12.25 25.50 -6.25
C HIS A 568 -11.33 24.47 -6.94
N ASN A 569 -11.80 23.77 -7.99
CA ASN A 569 -10.97 22.91 -8.85
C ASN A 569 -10.15 23.75 -9.86
N THR A 570 -9.44 24.75 -9.35
CA THR A 570 -8.64 25.71 -10.11
C THR A 570 -7.16 25.52 -9.78
N VAL A 571 -6.30 25.58 -10.80
CA VAL A 571 -4.85 25.55 -10.65
C VAL A 571 -4.20 26.61 -11.52
N LEU A 572 -3.10 27.18 -11.05
CA LEU A 572 -2.27 28.11 -11.81
C LEU A 572 -1.01 27.37 -12.25
N ILE A 573 -0.90 27.07 -13.54
CA ILE A 573 0.23 26.34 -14.10
C ILE A 573 1.32 27.33 -14.50
N GLU A 574 2.57 27.06 -14.10
CA GLU A 574 3.74 27.88 -14.44
C GLU A 574 4.56 27.24 -15.57
N SER A 575 4.88 25.94 -15.46
CA SER A 575 5.61 25.22 -16.51
C SER A 575 5.23 23.74 -16.57
N ILE A 576 5.38 23.15 -17.76
CA ILE A 576 5.35 21.72 -17.99
C ILE A 576 6.78 21.26 -18.25
N ASN A 577 7.22 20.21 -17.55
CA ASN A 577 8.57 19.69 -17.66
C ASN A 577 8.51 18.25 -18.17
N LEU A 578 9.37 17.91 -19.14
CA LEU A 578 9.57 16.55 -19.60
C LEU A 578 11.04 16.18 -19.42
N THR A 579 11.32 15.12 -18.69
CA THR A 579 12.68 14.62 -18.45
C THR A 579 12.85 13.26 -19.11
N PHE A 580 13.75 13.14 -20.07
CA PHE A 580 14.05 11.87 -20.73
C PHE A 580 14.66 10.89 -19.73
N LEU A 581 14.15 9.66 -19.71
CA LEU A 581 14.69 8.60 -18.87
C LEU A 581 15.64 7.70 -19.67
N HIS A 582 15.09 7.03 -20.68
CA HIS A 582 15.79 6.12 -21.58
C HIS A 582 14.97 5.90 -22.84
N SER A 583 15.60 5.35 -23.88
CA SER A 583 14.95 4.96 -25.14
C SER A 583 13.92 3.85 -24.96
#